data_AF-A0AAW4HJF2-F1
#
_entry.id   AF-A0AAW4HJF2-F1
#
_cell.length_a   1.000
_cell.length_b   1.000
_cell.length_c   1.000
_cell.angle_alpha   90.00
_cell.angle_beta   90.00
_cell.angle_gamma   90.00
#
_symmetry.space_group_name_H-M   'P 1'
#
loop_
_entity.id
_entity.type
_entity.pdbx_description
1 polymer ?
#
loop_
_entity_poly.entity_id
_entity_poly.type
_entity_poly.pdbx_seq_one_letter_code
_entity_poly.pdbx_strand_id
1 'polypeptide(L)'
;IAKVRAEGDAALLALTAKFDRVTPESIRVTQDEIDAASARLSDEMKQALEQAYTNIAKFHKAQKPQPIKVETMPGVVCEQVTRAINKVGLYIP
;
A
#
# COMPACT_ATOMS: atom_id res chain seq x y z
N ILE A 1 -18.50 5.80 9.57
CA ILE A 1 -18.12 4.36 9.67
C ILE A 1 -19.33 3.43 9.60
N ALA A 2 -20.29 3.50 10.54
CA ALA A 2 -21.46 2.60 10.54
C ALA A 2 -22.21 2.58 9.20
N LYS A 3 -22.42 3.76 8.60
CA LYS A 3 -23.05 3.90 7.27
C LYS A 3 -22.32 3.12 6.17
N VAL A 4 -21.01 3.32 6.05
CA VAL A 4 -20.17 2.59 5.07
C VAL A 4 -20.17 1.08 5.34
N ARG A 5 -20.20 0.65 6.61
CA ARG A 5 -20.31 -0.78 6.95
C ARG A 5 -21.65 -1.39 6.52
N ALA A 6 -22.73 -0.63 6.60
CA ALA A 6 -24.07 -1.11 6.26
C ALA A 6 -24.37 -1.03 4.76
N GLU A 7 -23.90 0.02 4.09
CA GLU A 7 -24.32 0.40 2.74
C GLU A 7 -23.19 0.28 1.69
N GLY A 8 -21.95 -0.02 2.11
CA GLY A 8 -20.82 -0.23 1.21
C GLY A 8 -20.56 0.96 0.26
N ASP A 9 -20.40 0.64 -1.03
CA ASP A 9 -20.04 1.58 -2.08
C ASP A 9 -21.06 2.71 -2.28
N ALA A 10 -22.35 2.46 -2.05
CA ALA A 10 -23.38 3.49 -2.13
C ALA A 10 -23.13 4.61 -1.11
N ALA A 11 -22.72 4.25 0.11
CA ALA A 11 -22.33 5.24 1.11
C ALA A 11 -21.01 5.93 0.77
N LEU A 12 -20.05 5.22 0.16
CA LEU A 12 -18.79 5.84 -0.28
C LEU A 12 -19.06 6.93 -1.33
N LEU A 13 -19.79 6.62 -2.40
CA LEU A 13 -20.11 7.57 -3.46
C LEU A 13 -20.89 8.79 -2.92
N ALA A 14 -21.86 8.57 -2.04
CA ALA A 14 -22.62 9.67 -1.43
C ALA A 14 -21.75 10.57 -0.53
N LEU A 15 -20.79 9.99 0.19
CA LEU A 15 -19.87 10.76 1.05
C LEU A 15 -18.83 11.51 0.21
N THR A 16 -18.29 10.89 -0.84
CA THR A 16 -17.40 11.54 -1.81
C THR A 16 -18.08 12.73 -2.49
N ALA A 17 -19.34 12.58 -2.95
CA ALA A 17 -20.10 13.69 -3.50
C ALA A 17 -20.33 14.82 -2.48
N LYS A 18 -20.53 14.47 -1.21
CA LYS A 18 -20.76 15.45 -0.13
C LYS A 18 -19.50 16.22 0.26
N PHE A 19 -18.36 15.54 0.42
CA PHE A 19 -17.15 16.12 0.99
C PHE A 19 -16.15 16.56 -0.08
N ASP A 20 -15.96 15.74 -1.12
CA ASP A 20 -14.98 15.98 -2.19
C ASP A 20 -15.63 16.67 -3.41
N ARG A 21 -16.97 16.78 -3.42
CA ARG A 21 -17.78 17.46 -4.44
C ARG A 21 -17.61 16.87 -5.85
N VAL A 22 -17.31 15.58 -5.93
CA VAL A 22 -17.19 14.83 -7.20
C VAL A 22 -18.06 13.58 -7.16
N THR A 23 -18.54 13.15 -8.32
CA THR A 23 -19.31 11.90 -8.48
C THR A 23 -18.62 11.04 -9.52
N PRO A 24 -17.62 10.22 -9.13
CA PRO A 24 -16.88 9.42 -10.08
C PRO A 24 -17.74 8.26 -10.59
N GLU A 25 -17.53 7.87 -11.85
CA GLU A 25 -18.19 6.70 -12.45
C GLU A 25 -17.70 5.38 -11.84
N SER A 26 -16.48 5.36 -11.31
CA SER A 26 -15.85 4.23 -10.65
C SER A 26 -15.06 4.69 -9.42
N ILE A 27 -15.12 3.92 -8.33
CA ILE A 27 -14.25 4.13 -7.16
C ILE A 27 -12.80 3.77 -7.48
N ARG A 28 -12.58 2.81 -8.39
CA ARG A 28 -11.25 2.35 -8.78
C ARG A 28 -10.77 3.13 -9.99
N VAL A 29 -9.61 3.77 -9.86
CA VAL A 29 -8.86 4.36 -10.97
C VAL A 29 -8.47 3.27 -11.96
N THR A 30 -8.73 3.51 -13.23
CA THR A 30 -8.46 2.58 -14.33
C THR A 30 -6.97 2.57 -14.70
N GLN A 31 -6.53 1.53 -15.42
CA GLN A 31 -5.15 1.47 -15.90
C GLN A 31 -4.84 2.61 -16.88
N ASP A 32 -5.79 2.94 -17.77
CA ASP A 32 -5.62 4.00 -18.76
C ASP A 32 -5.43 5.38 -18.09
N GLU A 33 -6.16 5.66 -17.00
CA GLU A 33 -5.98 6.89 -16.22
C GLU A 33 -4.60 6.95 -15.54
N ILE A 34 -4.09 5.80 -15.07
CA ILE A 34 -2.76 5.68 -14.48
C ILE A 34 -1.69 5.93 -15.55
N ASP A 35 -1.81 5.27 -16.72
CA ASP A 35 -0.86 5.41 -17.82
C ASP A 35 -0.84 6.84 -18.36
N ALA A 36 -2.01 7.47 -18.50
CA ALA A 36 -2.14 8.88 -18.87
C ALA A 36 -1.49 9.79 -17.83
N ALA A 37 -1.68 9.53 -16.52
CA ALA A 37 -1.03 10.30 -15.46
C ALA A 37 0.50 10.16 -15.49
N SER A 38 1.02 8.94 -15.70
CA SER A 38 2.44 8.67 -15.85
C SER A 38 3.05 9.33 -17.10
N ALA A 39 2.29 9.39 -18.20
CA ALA A 39 2.73 10.04 -19.44
C ALA A 39 2.89 11.58 -19.29
N ARG A 40 2.16 12.21 -18.36
CA ARG A 40 2.27 13.66 -18.08
C ARG A 40 3.55 14.05 -17.33
N LEU A 41 4.27 13.09 -16.75
CA LEU A 41 5.50 13.37 -16.01
C LEU A 41 6.70 13.50 -16.95
N SER A 42 7.56 14.48 -16.67
CA SER A 42 8.86 14.61 -17.35
C SER A 42 9.77 13.43 -17.03
N ASP A 43 10.72 13.16 -17.93
CA ASP A 43 11.71 12.10 -17.72
C ASP A 43 12.58 12.36 -16.49
N GLU A 44 12.92 13.63 -16.22
CA GLU A 44 13.63 14.03 -15.01
C GLU A 44 12.85 13.65 -13.74
N MET A 45 11.54 13.93 -13.70
CA MET A 45 10.70 13.58 -12.55
C MET A 45 10.61 12.05 -12.38
N LYS A 46 10.48 11.30 -13.47
CA LYS A 46 10.47 9.82 -13.43
C LYS A 46 11.78 9.28 -12.87
N GLN A 47 12.91 9.82 -13.31
CA GLN A 47 14.24 9.42 -12.81
C GLN A 47 14.39 9.75 -11.32
N ALA A 48 13.93 10.91 -10.87
CA ALA A 48 13.96 11.29 -9.46
C ALA A 48 13.13 10.34 -8.58
N LEU A 49 11.92 9.98 -9.03
CA LEU A 49 11.06 9.02 -8.34
C LEU A 49 11.68 7.62 -8.29
N GLU A 50 12.26 7.15 -9.39
CA GLU A 50 12.93 5.85 -9.45
C GLU A 50 14.15 5.79 -8.52
N GLN A 51 14.92 6.88 -8.45
CA GLN A 51 16.06 6.99 -7.56
C GLN A 51 15.62 6.97 -6.09
N ALA A 52 14.55 7.69 -5.74
CA ALA A 52 13.97 7.67 -4.40
C ALA A 52 13.47 6.26 -4.03
N TYR A 53 12.72 5.62 -4.94
CA TYR A 53 12.24 4.25 -4.76
C TYR A 53 13.40 3.27 -4.51
N THR A 54 14.44 3.31 -5.36
CA THR A 54 15.60 2.43 -5.25
C THR A 54 16.29 2.57 -3.89
N ASN A 55 16.47 3.79 -3.40
CA ASN A 55 17.10 4.05 -2.11
C ASN A 55 16.25 3.53 -0.94
N ILE A 56 14.94 3.82 -0.97
CA ILE A 56 13.98 3.35 0.04
C ILE A 56 13.94 1.83 0.06
N ALA A 57 13.81 1.19 -1.10
CA ALA A 57 13.75 -0.26 -1.23
C ALA A 57 15.05 -0.94 -0.74
N LYS A 58 16.22 -0.38 -1.08
CA LYS A 58 17.52 -0.87 -0.62
C LYS A 58 17.62 -0.87 0.90
N PHE A 59 17.21 0.22 1.55
CA PHE A 59 17.26 0.32 3.01
C PHE A 59 16.30 -0.64 3.70
N HIS A 60 15.03 -0.70 3.28
CA HIS A 60 14.04 -1.60 3.88
C HIS A 60 14.35 -3.08 3.63
N LYS A 61 15.00 -3.41 2.51
CA LYS A 61 15.50 -4.77 2.26
C LYS A 61 16.57 -5.17 3.28
N ALA A 62 17.46 -4.26 3.65
CA ALA A 62 18.49 -4.51 4.66
C ALA A 62 17.91 -4.72 6.08
N GLN A 63 16.72 -4.17 6.35
CA GLN A 63 16.02 -4.31 7.64
C GLN A 63 15.26 -5.64 7.81
N LYS A 64 15.20 -6.51 6.78
CA LYS A 64 14.47 -7.77 6.87
C LYS A 64 15.02 -8.62 8.04
N PRO A 65 14.18 -9.02 9.02
CA PRO A 65 14.62 -9.82 10.14
C PRO A 65 15.22 -11.14 9.67
N GLN A 66 16.35 -11.52 10.25
CA GLN A 66 16.91 -12.86 10.02
C GLN A 66 16.10 -13.90 10.79
N PRO A 67 15.96 -15.13 10.27
CA PRO A 67 15.36 -16.21 11.03
C PRO A 67 16.09 -16.44 12.34
N ILE A 68 15.35 -16.62 13.44
CA ILE A 68 15.90 -17.01 14.74
C ILE A 68 15.51 -18.45 15.00
N LYS A 69 16.48 -19.30 15.32
CA LYS A 69 16.28 -20.69 15.72
C LYS A 69 17.30 -21.04 16.80
N VAL A 70 16.82 -21.42 17.98
CA VAL A 70 17.66 -21.66 19.16
C VAL A 70 17.16 -22.89 19.90
N GLU A 71 18.06 -23.82 20.22
CA GLU A 71 17.79 -24.88 21.20
C GLU A 71 18.01 -24.30 22.61
N THR A 72 16.94 -24.19 23.39
CA THR A 72 16.98 -23.52 24.70
C THR A 72 17.38 -24.47 25.83
N MET A 73 17.09 -25.75 25.65
CA MET A 73 17.54 -26.88 26.47
C MET A 73 17.47 -28.15 25.62
N PRO A 74 18.14 -29.26 26.02
CA PRO A 74 18.20 -30.48 25.21
C PRO A 74 16.82 -30.94 24.73
N GLY A 75 16.63 -30.97 23.41
CA GLY A 75 15.39 -31.38 22.75
C GLY A 75 14.35 -30.27 22.55
N VAL A 76 14.58 -29.03 23.01
CA VAL A 76 13.59 -27.93 22.91
C VAL A 76 14.10 -26.80 22.03
N VAL A 77 13.55 -26.73 20.82
CA VAL A 77 13.89 -25.76 19.80
C VAL A 77 12.83 -24.68 19.69
N CYS A 78 13.24 -23.42 19.84
CA CYS A 78 12.42 -22.22 19.67
C CYS A 78 12.77 -21.54 18.35
N GLU A 79 11.77 -21.13 17.58
CA GLU A 79 11.94 -20.43 16.30
C GLU A 79 11.11 -19.14 16.25
N GLN A 80 11.69 -18.06 15.71
CA GLN A 80 10.93 -16.86 15.35
C GLN A 80 10.57 -16.90 13.87
N VAL A 81 9.27 -16.80 13.61
CA VAL A 81 8.72 -16.91 12.26
C VAL A 81 8.03 -15.60 11.88
N THR A 82 8.67 -14.83 11.00
CA THR A 82 8.09 -13.59 10.46
C THR A 82 7.21 -13.89 9.24
N ARG A 83 6.04 -13.26 9.16
CA ARG A 83 5.08 -13.35 8.04
C ARG A 83 4.58 -11.96 7.65
N ALA A 84 4.37 -11.76 6.36
CA ALA A 84 3.77 -10.52 5.87
C ALA A 84 2.28 -10.46 6.23
N ILE A 85 1.76 -9.25 6.42
CA ILE A 85 0.32 -9.00 6.51
C ILE A 85 -0.29 -9.20 5.12
N ASN A 86 -1.43 -9.88 5.05
CA ASN A 86 -2.05 -10.25 3.76
C ASN A 86 -2.56 -9.06 2.95
N LYS A 87 -3.06 -8.01 3.62
CA LYS A 87 -3.62 -6.81 2.97
C LYS A 87 -3.26 -5.57 3.79
N VAL A 88 -2.80 -4.52 3.12
CA VAL A 88 -2.46 -3.22 3.72
C VAL A 88 -3.16 -2.13 2.90
N GLY A 89 -3.74 -1.13 3.56
CA GLY A 89 -4.30 0.06 2.91
C GLY A 89 -3.41 1.27 3.19
N LEU A 90 -3.08 2.04 2.16
CA LEU A 90 -2.35 3.30 2.27
C LEU A 90 -3.32 4.44 1.96
N TYR A 91 -3.48 5.36 2.91
CA TYR A 91 -4.29 6.57 2.74
C TYR A 91 -3.37 7.75 2.44
N ILE A 92 -3.60 8.42 1.31
CA ILE A 92 -2.88 9.61 0.87
C ILE A 92 -3.88 10.78 0.87
N PRO A 93 -3.68 11.82 1.70
CA PRO A 93 -4.54 13.00 1.73
C PRO A 93 -4.51 13.83 0.43
#